data_AF-A0A9J8C228-F1
#
_entry.id   AF-A0A9J8C228-F1
#
_cell.length_a   1.000
_cell.length_b   1.000
_cell.length_c   1.000
_cell.angle_alpha   90.00
_cell.angle_beta   90.00
_cell.angle_gamma   90.00
#
_symmetry.space_group_name_H-M   'P 1'
#
loop_
_entity.id
_entity.type
_entity.pdbx_description
1 polymer ?
#
loop_
_entity_poly.entity_id
_entity_poly.type
_entity_poly.pdbx_seq_one_letter_code
_entity_poly.pdbx_strand_id
1 'polypeptide(L)'
;MRKKVIEIYQSGKVKVSVHDSTIRKRLGNNGLHGRVPRRKPLLSKKNIKALLSFARKHLDDPQDFWENTLWTDETKVVSPITSGIKVIPHFRKRTSYQQ
;
A
#
# COMPACT_ATOMS: atom_id res chain seq x y z
N MET A 1 5.07 13.11 11.92
CA MET A 1 4.43 13.59 10.68
C MET A 1 3.82 14.98 10.77
N ARG A 2 3.07 15.31 11.84
CA ARG A 2 2.51 16.66 12.05
C ARG A 2 3.59 17.77 12.09
N LYS A 3 4.74 17.51 12.72
CA LYS A 3 5.90 18.43 12.72
C LYS A 3 6.47 18.68 11.32
N LYS A 4 6.63 17.63 10.49
CA LYS A 4 7.21 17.73 9.13
C LYS A 4 6.39 18.61 8.18
N VAL A 5 5.06 18.53 8.26
CA VAL A 5 4.17 19.38 7.43
C VAL A 5 4.27 20.85 7.82
N ILE A 6 4.38 21.12 9.12
CA ILE A 6 4.56 22.47 9.66
C ILE A 6 5.94 23.03 9.27
N GLU A 7 6.98 22.21 9.35
CA GLU A 7 8.35 22.55 8.98
C GLU A 7 8.49 22.88 7.48
N ILE A 8 7.83 22.13 6.59
CA ILE A 8 7.77 22.43 5.15
C ILE A 8 7.07 23.77 4.88
N TYR A 9 6.04 24.10 5.68
CA TYR A 9 5.34 25.38 5.52
C TYR A 9 6.20 26.57 6.01
N GLN A 10 7.01 26.37 7.05
CA GLN A 10 7.94 27.37 7.59
C GLN A 10 9.21 27.56 6.74
N SER A 11 9.58 26.57 5.91
CA SER A 11 10.74 26.65 5.01
C SER A 11 10.48 27.40 3.70
N GLY A 12 9.28 27.92 3.50
CA GLY A 12 8.93 28.76 2.36
C GLY A 12 9.68 30.11 2.35
N LYS A 13 9.66 30.81 1.21
CA LYS A 13 10.40 32.05 0.91
C LYS A 13 10.28 33.21 1.93
N VAL A 14 9.33 33.16 2.87
CA VAL A 14 9.11 34.20 3.88
C VAL A 14 9.17 33.58 5.28
N LYS A 15 10.25 33.85 6.03
CA LYS A 15 10.39 33.45 7.43
C LYS A 15 9.51 34.34 8.31
N VAL A 16 8.22 34.02 8.40
CA VAL A 16 7.32 34.60 9.40
C VAL A 16 7.26 33.67 10.60
N SER A 17 7.52 34.18 11.80
CA SER A 17 7.29 33.43 13.05
C SER A 17 5.79 33.29 13.28
N VAL A 18 5.27 32.08 13.12
CA VAL A 18 3.83 31.78 13.22
C VAL A 18 3.64 30.57 14.12
N HIS A 19 2.66 30.64 15.02
CA HIS A 19 2.32 29.52 15.88
C HIS A 19 1.77 28.34 15.06
N ASP A 20 2.18 27.14 15.44
CA ASP A 20 1.79 25.85 14.87
C ASP A 20 0.27 25.67 14.62
N SER A 21 -0.57 26.25 15.49
CA SER A 21 -2.03 26.16 15.35
C SER A 21 -2.54 26.93 14.14
N THR A 22 -1.97 28.09 13.83
CA THR A 22 -2.33 28.91 12.68
C THR A 22 -1.97 28.21 11.38
N ILE A 23 -0.81 27.55 11.36
CA ILE A 23 -0.36 26.74 10.22
C ILE A 23 -1.33 25.59 9.97
N ARG A 24 -1.72 24.85 11.02
CA ARG A 24 -2.70 23.76 10.90
C ARG A 24 -4.07 24.23 10.41
N LYS A 25 -4.58 25.36 10.93
CA LYS A 25 -5.86 25.94 10.49
C LYS A 25 -5.81 26.33 9.01
N ARG A 26 -4.75 27.02 8.59
CA ARG A 26 -4.54 27.42 7.19
C ARG A 26 -4.50 26.18 6.28
N LEU A 27 -3.72 25.17 6.63
CA LEU A 27 -3.61 23.92 5.86
C LEU A 27 -4.96 23.19 5.76
N GLY A 28 -5.71 23.09 6.86
CA GLY A 28 -7.04 22.50 6.88
C GLY A 28 -8.03 23.24 5.97
N ASN A 29 -8.02 24.59 5.99
CA ASN A 29 -8.85 25.41 5.10
C ASN A 29 -8.50 25.23 3.61
N ASN A 30 -7.28 24.77 3.31
CA ASN A 30 -6.82 24.44 1.95
C ASN A 30 -6.94 22.93 1.63
N GLY A 31 -7.59 22.13 2.49
CA GLY A 31 -7.78 20.69 2.30
C GLY A 31 -6.51 19.84 2.49
N LEU A 32 -5.43 20.41 3.03
CA LEU A 32 -4.17 19.73 3.25
C LEU A 32 -4.16 19.03 4.61
N HIS A 33 -4.45 17.73 4.59
CA HIS A 33 -4.44 16.89 5.78
C HIS A 33 -3.17 16.04 5.86
N GLY A 34 -2.56 15.99 7.05
CA GLY A 34 -1.46 15.07 7.31
C GLY A 34 -1.93 13.62 7.21
N ARG A 35 -1.38 12.86 6.27
CA ARG A 35 -1.63 11.41 6.12
C ARG A 35 -0.34 10.62 6.28
N VAL A 36 -0.46 9.38 6.74
CA VAL A 36 0.66 8.43 6.78
C VAL A 36 0.74 7.73 5.41
N PRO A 37 1.89 7.76 4.71
CA PRO A 37 2.06 7.02 3.47
C PRO A 37 1.91 5.52 3.75
N ARG A 38 1.19 4.82 2.86
CA ARG A 38 1.04 3.37 2.95
C ARG A 38 2.39 2.70 2.66
N ARG A 39 2.77 1.71 3.47
CA ARG A 39 3.91 0.84 3.18
C ARG A 39 3.58 0.03 1.93
N LYS A 40 4.32 0.25 0.84
CA LYS A 40 4.20 -0.50 -0.41
C LYS A 40 5.57 -1.12 -0.73
N PRO A 41 5.62 -2.31 -1.34
CA PRO A 41 6.87 -2.83 -1.88
C PRO A 41 7.36 -1.89 -2.98
N LEU A 42 8.68 -1.70 -3.06
CA LEU A 42 9.30 -0.95 -4.15
C LEU A 42 9.24 -1.82 -5.40
N LEU A 43 8.59 -1.32 -6.45
CA LEU A 43 8.47 -2.04 -7.72
C LEU A 43 9.54 -1.56 -8.70
N SER A 44 10.24 -2.52 -9.31
CA SER A 44 11.13 -2.22 -10.44
C SER A 44 10.29 -1.86 -11.68
N LYS A 45 10.87 -1.08 -12.61
CA LYS A 45 10.22 -0.74 -13.89
C LYS A 45 9.79 -1.99 -14.67
N LYS A 46 10.59 -3.06 -14.60
CA LYS A 46 10.30 -4.37 -15.20
C LYS A 46 9.02 -4.97 -14.61
N ASN A 47 8.91 -5.00 -13.29
CA ASN A 47 7.75 -5.59 -12.61
C ASN A 47 6.48 -4.77 -12.87
N ILE A 48 6.58 -3.44 -12.92
CA ILE A 48 5.44 -2.57 -13.26
C ILE A 48 4.92 -2.90 -14.66
N LYS A 49 5.81 -3.02 -15.66
CA LYS A 49 5.42 -3.35 -17.03
C LYS A 49 4.77 -4.73 -17.12
N ALA A 50 5.35 -5.73 -16.45
CA ALA A 50 4.84 -7.10 -16.44
C ALA A 50 3.45 -7.18 -15.77
N LEU A 51 3.27 -6.52 -14.62
CA LEU A 51 1.98 -6.46 -13.92
C LEU A 51 0.91 -5.76 -14.77
N LEU A 52 1.27 -4.67 -15.47
CA LEU A 52 0.33 -3.96 -16.34
C LEU A 52 -0.07 -4.80 -17.56
N SER A 53 0.89 -5.48 -18.21
CA SER A 53 0.57 -6.37 -19.33
C SER A 53 -0.30 -7.54 -18.90
N PHE A 54 -0.03 -8.10 -17.72
CA PHE A 54 -0.84 -9.18 -17.15
C PHE A 54 -2.27 -8.71 -16.88
N ALA A 55 -2.42 -7.57 -16.18
CA ALA A 55 -3.74 -7.02 -15.86
C ALA A 55 -4.56 -6.68 -17.12
N ARG A 56 -3.92 -6.14 -18.16
CA ARG A 56 -4.60 -5.87 -19.44
C ARG A 56 -5.01 -7.14 -20.18
N LYS A 57 -4.17 -8.18 -20.17
CA LYS A 57 -4.44 -9.44 -20.85
C LYS A 57 -5.63 -10.18 -20.23
N HIS A 58 -5.75 -10.12 -18.91
CA HIS A 58 -6.72 -10.89 -18.14
C HIS A 58 -7.89 -10.04 -17.62
N LEU A 59 -8.13 -8.86 -18.22
CA LEU A 59 -9.17 -7.92 -17.76
C LEU A 59 -10.58 -8.46 -18.05
N ASP A 60 -10.75 -9.10 -19.20
CA ASP A 60 -12.02 -9.63 -19.70
C ASP A 60 -12.17 -11.14 -19.49
N ASP A 61 -11.27 -11.76 -18.72
CA ASP A 61 -11.32 -13.20 -18.46
C ASP A 61 -12.58 -13.55 -17.64
N PRO A 62 -13.32 -14.61 -18.04
CA PRO A 62 -14.53 -15.00 -17.35
C PRO A 62 -14.24 -15.50 -15.93
N GLN A 63 -15.23 -15.38 -15.05
CA GLN A 63 -15.11 -15.78 -13.65
C GLN A 63 -14.67 -17.26 -13.50
N ASP A 64 -15.18 -18.16 -14.34
CA ASP A 64 -14.84 -19.59 -14.35
C ASP A 64 -13.33 -19.84 -14.54
N PHE A 65 -12.64 -18.99 -15.30
CA PHE A 65 -11.19 -19.09 -15.47
C PHE A 65 -10.47 -18.90 -14.13
N TRP A 66 -10.90 -17.93 -13.34
CA TRP A 66 -10.30 -17.61 -12.04
C TRP A 66 -10.63 -18.62 -10.95
N GLU A 67 -11.80 -19.26 -11.02
CA GLU A 67 -12.23 -20.31 -10.09
C GLU A 67 -11.45 -21.61 -10.30
N ASN A 68 -11.11 -21.91 -11.56
CA ASN A 68 -10.29 -23.06 -11.93
C ASN A 68 -8.79 -22.79 -11.85
N THR A 69 -8.35 -21.56 -11.55
CA THR A 69 -6.93 -21.22 -11.40
C THR A 69 -6.42 -21.65 -10.02
N LEU A 70 -5.49 -22.61 -9.99
CA LEU A 70 -4.80 -23.01 -8.77
C LEU A 70 -3.69 -22.01 -8.41
N TRP A 71 -3.84 -21.31 -7.28
CA TRP A 71 -2.84 -20.40 -6.76
C TRP A 71 -1.94 -21.11 -5.75
N THR A 72 -0.62 -21.02 -5.96
CA THR A 72 0.41 -21.54 -5.06
C THR A 72 1.33 -20.41 -4.63
N ASP A 73 1.60 -20.34 -3.33
CA ASP A 73 2.61 -19.43 -2.76
C ASP A 73 3.23 -20.05 -1.51
N GLU A 74 4.44 -19.62 -1.17
CA GLU A 74 5.15 -20.03 0.02
C GLU A 74 5.10 -18.91 1.06
N THR A 75 4.50 -19.18 2.22
CA THR A 75 4.51 -18.24 3.34
C THR A 75 5.31 -18.79 4.50
N LYS A 76 6.17 -17.96 5.09
CA LYS A 76 6.86 -18.28 6.34
C LYS A 76 5.87 -18.20 7.50
N VAL A 77 5.65 -19.32 8.18
CA VAL A 77 4.86 -19.34 9.41
C VAL A 77 5.83 -19.31 10.59
N VAL A 78 5.81 -18.23 11.36
CA VAL A 78 6.57 -18.14 12.60
C VAL A 78 5.72 -18.76 13.71
N SER A 79 6.12 -19.93 14.21
CA SER A 79 5.47 -20.55 15.36
C SER A 79 6.05 -20.00 16.67
N PRO A 80 5.24 -19.83 17.74
CA PRO A 80 5.76 -19.39 19.04
C PRO A 80 6.60 -20.43 19.80
N ILE A 81 6.51 -21.71 19.39
CA ILE A 81 6.93 -22.86 20.21
C ILE A 81 8.23 -23.50 19.70
N THR A 82 8.59 -23.30 18.43
CA THR A 82 9.75 -23.97 17.82
C THR A 82 10.68 -22.91 17.21
N SER A 83 11.96 -22.97 17.52
CA SER A 83 13.03 -22.13 16.94
C SER A 83 13.36 -22.52 15.50
N GLY A 84 12.34 -22.81 14.67
CA GLY A 84 12.49 -23.26 13.30
C GLY A 84 11.56 -22.51 12.35
N ILE A 85 12.10 -22.00 11.25
CA ILE A 85 11.31 -21.45 10.14
C ILE A 85 10.66 -22.63 9.42
N LYS A 86 9.34 -22.75 9.48
CA LYS A 86 8.59 -23.72 8.68
C LYS A 86 8.01 -23.03 7.45
N VAL A 87 8.42 -23.49 6.27
CA VAL A 87 7.83 -23.08 4.98
C VAL A 87 6.71 -24.06 4.68
N ILE A 88 5.50 -23.54 4.45
CA ILE A 88 4.32 -24.36 4.16
C ILE A 88 3.71 -23.84 2.85
N PRO A 89 3.45 -24.70 1.84
CA PRO A 89 2.74 -24.29 0.64
C PRO A 89 1.30 -23.91 1.01
N HIS A 90 0.89 -22.70 0.63
CA HIS A 90 -0.45 -22.20 0.88
C HIS A 90 -1.27 -22.22 -0.40
N PHE A 91 -2.28 -23.10 -0.45
CA PHE A 91 -3.25 -23.16 -1.54
C PHE A 91 -4.45 -22.28 -1.21
N ARG A 92 -4.72 -21.27 -2.04
CA ARG A 92 -5.86 -20.38 -1.83
C ARG A 92 -6.95 -20.66 -2.87
N LYS A 93 -8.10 -21.18 -2.43
CA LYS A 93 -9.33 -21.15 -3.23
C LYS A 93 -10.03 -19.80 -3.02
N ARG A 94 -10.35 -19.10 -4.10
CA ARG A 94 -11.09 -17.83 -4.03
C ARG A 94 -12.57 -18.17 -3.79
N THR A 95 -13.09 -17.94 -2.59
CA THR A 95 -14.53 -17.98 -2.34
C THR A 95 -15.17 -16.77 -3.02
N SER A 96 -16.20 -16.99 -3.83
CA SER A 96 -16.98 -15.93 -4.47
C SER A 96 -17.47 -14.91 -3.44
N TYR A 97 -17.27 -13.62 -3.71
CA TYR A 97 -17.95 -12.57 -2.96
C TYR A 97 -19.42 -12.61 -3.38
N GLN A 98 -20.29 -13.02 -2.48
CA GLN A 98 -21.74 -12.87 -2.65
C GLN A 98 -22.04 -11.36 -2.70
N GLN A 99 -22.70 -10.90 -3.77
CA GLN A 99 -23.28 -9.56 -3.86
C GLN A 99 -24.64 -9.55 -3.17
#